data_AF-A0A6A0H702-F1
#
_entry.id   AF-A0A6A0H702-F1
#
_cell.length_a   1.000
_cell.length_b   1.000
_cell.length_c   1.000
_cell.angle_alpha   90.00
_cell.angle_beta   90.00
_cell.angle_gamma   90.00
#
_symmetry.space_group_name_H-M   'P 1'
#
loop_
_entity.id
_entity.type
_entity.pdbx_description
1 polymer ?
#
loop_
_entity_poly.entity_id
_entity_poly.type
_entity_poly.pdbx_seq_one_letter_code
_entity_poly.pdbx_strand_id
1 'polypeptide(L)'
;MMGTSDDLQFDISNMVDAPGEVKGLFPLVVNLASSSTISANSTCGERQAETYCRVSQPGRGREEQCGVCDARSPDPTRRHPVDRATDGTSAWWQSQSLAAGDHLHYVTIDIDLQQVCATRHH
;
A
#
# COMPACT_ATOMS: atom_id res chain seq x y z
N MET A 1 28.71 -1.02 2.11
CA MET A 1 27.50 -0.74 2.92
C MET A 1 26.40 -1.63 2.39
N MET A 2 25.64 -2.19 3.32
CA MET A 2 24.79 -3.38 3.23
C MET A 2 24.02 -3.56 1.90
N GLY A 3 24.24 -4.71 1.26
CA GLY A 3 23.16 -5.39 0.56
C GLY A 3 22.54 -6.38 1.54
N THR A 4 21.26 -6.23 1.86
CA THR A 4 20.49 -7.27 2.54
C THR A 4 19.73 -8.01 1.45
N SER A 5 20.19 -9.21 1.17
CA SER A 5 19.43 -10.24 0.46
C SER A 5 18.29 -10.64 1.39
N ASP A 6 17.12 -10.02 1.23
CA ASP A 6 15.89 -10.57 1.77
C ASP A 6 15.44 -11.70 0.84
N ASP A 7 16.14 -12.83 0.96
CA ASP A 7 15.70 -14.10 0.39
C ASP A 7 14.36 -14.45 1.04
N LEU A 8 13.30 -14.57 0.23
CA LEU A 8 12.08 -15.27 0.58
C LEU A 8 12.49 -16.71 0.92
N GLN A 9 12.81 -16.94 2.19
CA GLN A 9 13.29 -18.21 2.68
C GLN A 9 12.11 -19.18 2.59
N PHE A 10 12.15 -20.08 1.61
CA PHE A 10 11.25 -21.24 1.60
C PHE A 10 11.49 -21.97 2.92
N ASP A 11 10.52 -21.91 3.84
CA ASP A 11 10.64 -22.57 5.13
C ASP A 11 10.52 -24.09 4.92
N ILE A 12 11.68 -24.73 4.88
CA ILE A 12 11.82 -26.17 4.69
C ILE A 12 11.54 -26.93 6.00
N SER A 13 11.31 -26.24 7.13
CA SER A 13 11.12 -26.88 8.43
C SER A 13 9.88 -27.79 8.49
N ASN A 14 8.95 -27.66 7.53
CA ASN A 14 7.79 -28.53 7.35
C ASN A 14 8.04 -29.78 6.47
N MET A 15 9.29 -30.06 6.06
CA MET A 15 9.63 -31.19 5.16
C MET A 15 9.58 -32.58 5.80
N VAL A 16 9.48 -32.72 7.12
CA VAL A 16 9.69 -34.03 7.75
C VAL A 16 8.48 -34.43 8.58
N ASP A 17 7.63 -35.27 7.99
CA ASP A 17 6.93 -36.28 8.76
C ASP A 17 7.06 -37.62 8.03
N ALA A 18 7.57 -38.63 8.75
CA ALA A 18 7.86 -39.99 8.32
C ALA A 18 8.70 -40.20 7.02
N PRO A 19 9.54 -41.26 6.95
CA PRO A 19 10.34 -41.55 5.77
C PRO A 19 9.45 -42.04 4.61
N GLY A 20 9.28 -41.22 3.57
CA GLY A 20 8.68 -41.62 2.29
C GLY A 20 7.61 -40.70 1.70
N GLU A 21 7.18 -39.64 2.39
CA GLU A 21 6.13 -38.74 1.92
C GLU A 21 6.69 -37.34 1.57
N VAL A 22 6.72 -37.00 0.28
CA VAL A 22 7.08 -35.64 -0.15
C VAL A 22 5.83 -34.75 0.03
N LYS A 23 5.76 -34.02 1.15
CA LYS A 23 4.78 -32.94 1.31
C LYS A 23 5.07 -31.83 0.29
N GLY A 24 4.01 -31.28 -0.30
CA GLY A 24 4.12 -30.11 -1.17
C GLY A 24 4.76 -28.94 -0.41
N LEU A 25 5.78 -28.33 -1.00
CA LEU A 25 6.39 -27.10 -0.46
C LEU A 25 5.47 -25.94 -0.81
N PHE A 26 4.73 -25.45 0.18
CA PHE A 26 3.98 -24.22 0.08
C PHE A 26 4.79 -23.11 0.75
N PRO A 27 4.94 -21.93 0.12
CA PRO A 27 5.60 -20.81 0.75
C PRO A 27 4.82 -20.37 2.00
N LEU A 28 5.52 -19.73 2.94
CA LEU A 28 4.90 -19.11 4.10
C LEU A 28 3.83 -18.10 3.65
N VAL A 29 2.71 -18.04 4.38
CA VAL A 29 1.70 -16.99 4.18
C VAL A 29 2.30 -15.67 4.68
N VAL A 30 2.63 -14.78 3.75
CA VAL A 30 3.24 -13.48 4.01
C VAL A 30 2.43 -12.37 3.33
N ASN A 31 2.48 -11.16 3.88
CA ASN A 31 1.93 -9.99 3.21
C ASN A 31 2.90 -9.52 2.11
N LEU A 32 2.53 -9.75 0.86
CA LEU A 32 3.36 -9.38 -0.29
C LEU A 32 3.32 -7.89 -0.63
N ALA A 33 2.34 -7.17 -0.10
CA ALA A 33 2.20 -5.75 -0.36
C ALA A 33 3.37 -4.94 0.22
N SER A 34 3.95 -5.36 1.35
CA SER A 34 5.05 -4.63 2.00
C SER A 34 6.35 -4.59 1.19
N SER A 35 6.53 -5.52 0.26
CA SER A 35 7.68 -5.56 -0.67
C SER A 35 7.28 -5.24 -2.11
N SER A 36 6.06 -4.74 -2.31
CA SER A 36 5.53 -4.41 -3.64
C SER A 36 5.92 -3.01 -4.08
N THR A 37 5.92 -2.78 -5.39
CA THR A 37 5.92 -1.42 -5.94
C THR A 37 4.48 -0.98 -6.15
N ILE A 38 4.11 0.16 -5.59
CA ILE A 38 2.76 0.71 -5.72
C ILE A 38 2.79 2.04 -6.46
N SER A 39 1.80 2.28 -7.32
CA SER A 39 1.60 3.56 -7.96
C SER A 39 0.10 3.89 -8.03
N ALA A 40 -0.23 5.18 -8.08
CA ALA A 40 -1.59 5.64 -8.23
C ALA A 40 -1.62 6.80 -9.23
N ASN A 41 -2.69 6.89 -10.01
CA ASN A 41 -2.86 7.98 -10.98
C ASN A 41 -3.06 9.36 -10.31
N SER A 42 -3.49 9.38 -9.05
CA SER A 42 -3.83 10.58 -8.30
C SER A 42 -3.40 10.46 -6.85
N THR A 43 -2.64 11.43 -6.35
CA THR A 43 -2.33 11.55 -4.91
C THR A 43 -2.56 12.97 -4.46
N CYS A 44 -3.12 13.13 -3.25
CA CYS A 44 -3.50 14.43 -2.75
C CYS A 44 -2.29 15.34 -2.54
N GLY A 45 -2.47 16.65 -2.73
CA GLY A 45 -1.44 17.64 -2.41
C GLY A 45 -0.25 17.72 -3.37
N GLU A 46 -0.21 16.93 -4.45
CA GLU A 46 0.93 16.89 -5.41
C GLU A 46 1.09 18.20 -6.20
N ARG A 47 -0.02 18.77 -6.70
CA ARG A 47 0.00 20.04 -7.46
C ARG A 47 0.00 21.25 -6.53
N GLN A 48 -0.89 21.24 -5.55
CA GLN A 48 -1.10 22.29 -4.56
C GLN A 48 -1.72 21.70 -3.29
N ALA A 49 -1.58 22.39 -2.17
CA ALA A 49 -2.27 22.03 -0.94
C ALA A 49 -3.79 22.03 -1.17
N GLU A 50 -4.48 21.01 -0.68
CA GLU A 50 -5.93 20.87 -0.83
C GLU A 50 -6.62 20.54 0.50
N THR A 51 -7.84 21.06 0.67
CA THR A 51 -8.66 20.79 1.84
C THR A 51 -9.50 19.54 1.61
N TYR A 52 -9.48 18.61 2.56
CA TYR A 52 -10.35 17.44 2.57
C TYR A 52 -11.22 17.46 3.82
N CYS A 53 -12.39 16.83 3.76
CA CYS A 53 -13.27 16.67 4.93
C CYS A 53 -13.70 15.21 5.07
N ARG A 54 -13.59 14.67 6.29
CA ARG A 54 -14.03 13.33 6.65
C ARG A 54 -15.49 13.38 7.06
N VAL A 55 -16.33 12.58 6.41
CA VAL A 55 -17.73 12.42 6.81
C VAL A 55 -17.77 11.52 8.06
N SER A 56 -18.06 12.12 9.22
CA SER A 56 -18.23 11.39 10.49
C SER A 56 -19.65 11.53 11.05
N GLN A 57 -19.94 10.80 12.15
CA GLN A 57 -21.22 10.87 12.86
C GLN A 57 -21.64 12.30 13.21
N PRO A 58 -22.96 12.59 13.19
CA PRO A 58 -23.49 13.89 13.59
C PRO A 58 -23.14 14.15 15.08
N GLY A 59 -22.46 15.26 15.36
CA GLY A 59 -22.13 15.69 16.73
C GLY A 59 -20.72 16.24 16.94
N ARG A 60 -19.78 16.01 16.00
CA ARG A 60 -18.47 16.69 16.02
C ARG A 60 -18.55 18.03 15.27
N GLY A 61 -17.75 19.02 15.67
CA GLY A 61 -17.72 20.32 14.97
C GLY A 61 -17.17 20.18 13.54
N ARG A 62 -17.68 20.96 12.59
CA ARG A 62 -17.28 20.92 11.17
C ARG A 62 -15.79 21.18 10.95
N GLU A 63 -15.14 21.91 11.86
CA GLU A 63 -13.73 22.27 11.81
C GLU A 63 -12.80 21.10 12.20
N GLU A 64 -13.24 20.21 13.10
CA GLU A 64 -12.51 18.97 13.46
C GLU A 64 -12.57 17.90 12.37
N GLN A 65 -13.44 18.10 11.37
CA GLN A 65 -13.73 17.14 10.31
C GLN A 65 -12.92 17.40 9.04
N CYS A 66 -12.31 18.59 8.91
CA CYS A 66 -11.58 18.98 7.73
C CYS A 66 -10.08 19.16 8.03
N GLY A 67 -9.24 18.76 7.08
CA GLY A 67 -7.79 18.87 7.15
C GLY A 67 -7.21 19.37 5.84
N VAL A 68 -5.91 19.61 5.82
CA VAL A 68 -5.16 19.99 4.62
C VAL A 68 -4.23 18.85 4.24
N CYS A 69 -4.31 18.40 2.98
CA CYS A 69 -3.32 17.54 2.37
C CYS A 69 -2.35 18.38 1.53
N ASP A 70 -1.05 18.25 1.78
CA ASP A 70 0.00 18.88 1.01
C ASP A 70 1.22 17.96 0.97
N ALA A 71 1.54 17.46 -0.23
CA ALA A 71 2.67 16.54 -0.43
C ALA A 71 4.02 17.19 -0.13
N ARG A 72 4.12 18.53 -0.21
CA ARG A 72 5.35 19.31 0.03
C ARG A 72 5.40 19.93 1.43
N SER A 73 4.33 19.82 2.22
CA SER A 73 4.26 20.40 3.56
C SER A 73 5.38 19.86 4.45
N PRO A 74 6.12 20.67 5.23
CA PRO A 74 7.13 20.16 6.17
C PRO A 74 6.53 19.25 7.25
N ASP A 75 5.23 19.38 7.52
CA ASP A 75 4.49 18.54 8.45
C ASP A 75 4.09 17.20 7.80
N PRO A 76 4.62 16.05 8.27
CA PRO A 76 4.33 14.73 7.71
C PRO A 76 2.91 14.23 8.00
N THR A 77 2.17 14.88 8.90
CA THR A 77 0.75 14.54 9.17
C THR A 77 -0.18 15.01 8.06
N ARG A 78 0.29 15.94 7.22
CA ARG A 78 -0.43 16.46 6.04
C ARG A 78 -0.06 15.75 4.74
N ARG A 79 0.84 14.76 4.78
CA ARG A 79 1.31 14.01 3.61
C ARG A 79 0.68 12.63 3.59
N HIS A 80 0.07 12.27 2.47
CA HIS A 80 -0.60 10.97 2.25
C HIS A 80 -0.12 10.29 0.96
N PRO A 81 1.19 10.01 0.80
CA PRO A 81 1.75 9.37 -0.39
C PRO A 81 1.22 7.94 -0.57
N VAL A 82 1.31 7.43 -1.81
CA VAL A 82 0.79 6.11 -2.19
C VAL A 82 1.43 4.96 -1.40
N ASP A 83 2.71 5.09 -1.01
CA ASP A 83 3.43 4.10 -0.21
C ASP A 83 2.77 3.83 1.15
N ARG A 84 2.00 4.79 1.69
CA ARG A 84 1.27 4.61 2.97
C ARG A 84 0.19 3.54 2.91
N ALA A 85 -0.20 3.09 1.71
CA ALA A 85 -1.12 1.97 1.56
C ALA A 85 -0.46 0.60 1.79
N THR A 86 0.88 0.51 1.70
CA THR A 86 1.64 -0.75 1.78
C THR A 86 2.72 -0.75 2.85
N ASP A 87 3.00 0.38 3.51
CA ASP A 87 4.06 0.53 4.52
C ASP A 87 3.83 -0.22 5.85
N GLY A 88 2.67 -0.86 6.02
CA GLY A 88 2.32 -1.63 7.21
C GLY A 88 1.97 -0.78 8.45
N THR A 89 1.89 0.54 8.31
CA THR A 89 1.47 1.45 9.38
C THR A 89 -0.05 1.69 9.36
N SER A 90 -0.57 2.43 10.34
CA SER A 90 -1.97 2.87 10.36
C SER A 90 -2.22 4.14 9.56
N ALA A 91 -1.20 4.66 8.89
CA ALA A 91 -1.36 5.80 8.02
C ALA A 91 -2.09 5.41 6.72
N TRP A 92 -2.48 6.41 5.94
CA TRP A 92 -3.27 6.19 4.72
C TRP A 92 -2.71 7.00 3.55
N TRP A 93 -2.92 6.45 2.35
CA TRP A 93 -2.87 7.20 1.09
C TRP A 93 -4.22 7.87 0.81
N GLN A 94 -4.21 8.99 0.09
CA GLN A 94 -5.43 9.68 -0.32
C GLN A 94 -5.30 10.23 -1.74
N SER A 95 -6.34 10.04 -2.56
CA SER A 95 -6.43 10.63 -3.90
C SER A 95 -6.70 12.14 -3.84
N GLN A 96 -6.50 12.84 -4.96
CA GLN A 96 -6.92 14.24 -5.08
C GLN A 96 -8.45 14.37 -4.93
N SER A 97 -8.89 15.54 -4.48
CA SER A 97 -10.30 15.87 -4.38
C SER A 97 -10.95 16.06 -5.76
N LEU A 98 -12.26 15.81 -5.87
CA LEU A 98 -13.03 16.08 -7.10
C LEU A 98 -12.99 17.57 -7.51
N ALA A 99 -12.63 18.48 -6.59
CA ALA A 99 -12.42 19.89 -6.90
C ALA A 99 -11.24 20.12 -7.87
N ALA A 100 -10.31 19.17 -7.99
CA ALA A 100 -9.21 19.24 -8.93
C ALA A 100 -9.61 18.87 -10.39
N GLY A 101 -10.81 18.30 -10.62
CA GLY A 101 -11.44 18.21 -11.93
C GLY A 101 -12.04 16.84 -12.29
N ASP A 102 -12.82 16.83 -13.38
CA ASP A 102 -13.66 15.69 -13.81
C ASP A 102 -12.90 14.43 -14.24
N HIS A 103 -11.59 14.53 -14.45
CA HIS A 103 -10.74 13.37 -14.74
C HIS A 103 -10.56 12.47 -13.51
N LEU A 104 -10.89 12.94 -12.31
CA LEU A 104 -10.72 12.23 -11.04
C LEU A 104 -11.94 11.39 -10.63
N HIS A 105 -12.88 11.17 -11.54
CA HIS A 105 -14.02 10.28 -11.31
C HIS A 105 -13.64 8.80 -11.22
N TYR A 106 -12.41 8.46 -11.62
CA TYR A 106 -11.82 7.15 -11.41
C TYR A 106 -10.39 7.32 -10.89
N VAL A 107 -9.96 6.39 -10.05
CA VAL A 107 -8.59 6.32 -9.55
C VAL A 107 -8.09 4.91 -9.77
N THR A 108 -6.95 4.79 -10.45
CA THR A 108 -6.25 3.52 -10.65
C THR A 108 -5.11 3.44 -9.65
N ILE A 109 -5.01 2.28 -8.97
CA ILE A 109 -3.91 1.93 -8.08
C ILE A 109 -3.32 0.63 -8.63
N ASP A 110 -2.06 0.69 -9.03
CA ASP A 110 -1.31 -0.45 -9.55
C ASP A 110 -0.34 -0.94 -8.48
N ILE A 111 -0.44 -2.23 -8.13
CA ILE A 111 0.43 -2.89 -7.15
C ILE A 111 1.16 -4.03 -7.85
N ASP A 112 2.47 -3.86 -8.04
CA ASP A 112 3.36 -4.89 -8.53
C ASP A 112 3.97 -5.66 -7.36
N LEU A 113 3.47 -6.88 -7.14
CA LEU A 113 3.94 -7.78 -6.08
C LEU A 113 5.33 -8.38 -6.37
N GLN A 114 5.89 -8.16 -7.56
CA GLN A 114 7.20 -8.63 -8.01
C GLN A 114 7.42 -10.16 -7.96
N GLN A 115 6.35 -10.94 -7.81
CA GLN A 115 6.45 -12.40 -7.76
C GLN A 115 6.48 -13.02 -9.15
N VAL A 116 7.44 -13.90 -9.39
CA VAL A 116 7.48 -14.73 -10.60
C VAL A 116 6.58 -15.95 -10.39
N CYS A 117 5.40 -15.97 -11.01
CA CYS A 117 4.58 -17.17 -11.04
C CYS A 117 5.19 -18.16 -12.04
N ALA A 118 5.68 -19.31 -11.56
CA ALA A 118 6.19 -20.36 -12.44
C ALA A 118 5.01 -21.09 -13.12
N THR A 119 4.56 -20.61 -14.28
CA THR A 119 3.63 -21.36 -15.13
C THR A 119 4.37 -22.53 -15.77
N ARG A 120 4.14 -23.75 -15.27
CA ARG A 120 4.44 -24.95 -16.06
C ARG A 120 3.43 -25.03 -17.20
N HIS A 121 3.88 -24.73 -18.42
CA HIS A 121 3.17 -25.14 -19.62
C HIS A 121 3.39 -26.65 -19.80
N HIS A 122 2.29 -27.40 -19.79
CA HIS A 122 2.25 -28.83 -20.11
C HIS A 122 2.04 -29.05 -21.61
#